data_AF-A0AAU2Z8Z0-F1
#
_entry.id   AF-A0AAU2Z8Z0-F1
#
_cell.length_a   1.000
_cell.length_b   1.000
_cell.length_c   1.000
_cell.angle_alpha   90.00
_cell.angle_beta   90.00
_cell.angle_gamma   90.00
#
_symmetry.space_group_name_H-M   'P 1'
#
loop_
_entity.id
_entity.type
_entity.pdbx_description
1 polymer ?
#
loop_
_entity_poly.entity_id
_entity_poly.type
_entity_poly.pdbx_seq_one_letter_code
_entity_poly.pdbx_strand_id
1 'polypeptide(L)'
;MTHNQPPGAPQARIPGPQQPPSPYLPIRAGLWKRCLWGGLALWVLTALVTYATKNTTLLPTLILLGSFLVPVTFVLWAYERHGRDLGVHLILGCFLTGGTLGVLGASVMEYYLLHPSLWMYIGVGLIEEAVKLAALMFMLRRHPRIHGLRAGLVLGATVGFGFAALESAGYAFNAAVSLKGVDLRALLETEILRGVLAPFGHGLWTAIAGAVLLAHRHPNGRFQFNGPVLGTYLGVAMLHALWDSTHGIALWLVARLTSTGLDKALFAQGYMPRPTGEQKHLFTLFSVGAMVLVSLAGVGWVRSLARRDPTWRSTP
;
A
#
# COMPACT_ATOMS: atom_id res chain seq x y z
N MET A 1 69.06 38.43 -2.88
CA MET A 1 68.89 37.22 -2.04
C MET A 1 67.57 36.56 -2.43
N THR A 2 67.62 35.55 -3.30
CA THR A 2 66.46 34.76 -3.74
C THR A 2 66.48 33.43 -3.00
N HIS A 3 65.52 33.21 -2.10
CA HIS A 3 65.41 31.97 -1.33
C HIS A 3 64.59 30.96 -2.14
N ASN A 4 65.25 29.92 -2.66
CA ASN A 4 64.57 28.75 -3.22
C ASN A 4 64.01 27.90 -2.08
N GLN A 5 62.71 27.64 -2.08
CA GLN A 5 62.12 26.64 -1.19
C GLN A 5 62.52 25.22 -1.64
N PRO A 6 62.79 24.29 -0.71
CA PRO A 6 63.13 22.91 -1.08
C PRO A 6 61.88 22.16 -1.56
N PRO A 7 62.03 21.22 -2.52
CA PRO A 7 60.92 20.39 -2.99
C PRO A 7 60.38 19.52 -1.86
N GLY A 8 59.07 19.62 -1.61
CA GLY A 8 58.37 18.80 -0.63
C GLY A 8 58.45 17.31 -0.96
N ALA A 9 58.62 16.49 0.08
CA ALA A 9 58.73 15.04 -0.05
C ALA A 9 57.49 14.43 -0.74
N PRO A 10 57.65 13.43 -1.63
CA PRO A 10 56.53 12.81 -2.32
C PRO A 10 55.65 12.03 -1.32
N GLN A 11 54.43 12.52 -1.10
CA GLN A 11 53.42 11.78 -0.34
C GLN A 11 52.94 10.59 -1.18
N ALA A 12 53.32 9.38 -0.76
CA ALA A 12 52.75 8.16 -1.31
C ALA A 12 51.24 8.14 -1.01
N ARG A 13 50.42 8.21 -2.06
CA ARG A 13 48.96 8.07 -1.97
C ARG A 13 48.66 6.61 -1.62
N ILE A 14 48.49 6.31 -0.33
CA ILE A 14 48.02 5.00 0.13
C ILE A 14 46.58 4.84 -0.39
N PRO A 15 46.30 3.84 -1.25
CA PRO A 15 44.93 3.55 -1.67
C PRO A 15 44.12 3.19 -0.43
N GLY A 16 43.01 3.92 -0.19
CA GLY A 16 42.06 3.55 0.86
C GLY A 16 41.53 2.13 0.65
N PRO A 17 41.06 1.45 1.70
CA PRO A 17 40.58 0.08 1.60
C PRO A 17 39.54 -0.03 0.48
N GLN A 18 39.85 -0.83 -0.54
CA GLN A 18 38.91 -1.15 -1.61
C GLN A 18 37.71 -1.86 -0.98
N GLN A 19 36.53 -1.27 -1.09
CA GLN A 19 35.30 -1.93 -0.65
C GLN A 19 35.15 -3.21 -1.48
N PRO A 20 34.93 -4.37 -0.83
CA PRO A 20 34.69 -5.61 -1.55
C PRO A 20 33.46 -5.42 -2.46
N PRO A 21 33.47 -5.97 -3.69
CA PRO A 21 32.33 -5.91 -4.57
C PRO A 21 31.11 -6.50 -3.86
N SER A 22 29.97 -5.82 -3.99
CA SER A 22 28.72 -6.27 -3.38
C SER A 22 28.41 -7.71 -3.86
N PRO A 23 28.16 -8.66 -2.95
CA PRO A 23 27.87 -10.06 -3.32
C PRO A 23 26.49 -10.22 -4.02
N TYR A 24 25.71 -9.14 -4.11
CA TYR A 24 24.41 -9.16 -4.75
C TYR A 24 24.54 -8.88 -6.25
N LEU A 25 24.03 -9.81 -7.07
CA LEU A 25 23.89 -9.63 -8.51
C LEU A 25 23.24 -8.27 -8.81
N PRO A 26 23.82 -7.42 -9.66
CA PRO A 26 23.22 -6.14 -10.00
C PRO A 26 21.90 -6.38 -10.74
N ILE A 27 20.79 -6.24 -10.01
CA ILE A 27 19.46 -6.19 -10.60
C ILE A 27 19.42 -4.95 -11.49
N ARG A 28 19.35 -5.18 -12.82
CA ARG A 28 19.35 -4.12 -13.83
C ARG A 28 18.28 -3.08 -13.48
N ALA A 29 18.64 -1.79 -13.49
CA ALA A 29 17.67 -0.73 -13.25
C ALA A 29 16.47 -0.86 -14.22
N GLY A 30 15.25 -0.85 -13.67
CA GLY A 30 14.02 -0.87 -14.46
C GLY A 30 13.29 -2.21 -14.55
N LEU A 31 13.51 -3.16 -13.64
CA LEU A 31 12.65 -4.36 -13.55
C LEU A 31 11.21 -3.97 -13.24
N TRP A 32 10.98 -2.99 -12.36
CA TRP A 32 9.63 -2.51 -12.06
C TRP A 32 8.88 -2.04 -13.32
N LYS A 33 9.56 -1.38 -14.27
CA LYS A 33 8.93 -0.95 -15.55
C LYS A 33 8.55 -2.14 -16.41
N ARG A 34 9.42 -3.14 -16.49
CA ARG A 34 9.17 -4.37 -17.26
C ARG A 34 8.04 -5.18 -16.64
N CYS A 35 7.99 -5.26 -15.30
CA CYS A 35 6.92 -5.89 -14.56
C CYS A 35 5.58 -5.18 -14.82
N LEU A 36 5.56 -3.84 -14.74
CA LEU A 36 4.36 -3.05 -14.98
C LEU A 36 3.82 -3.24 -16.41
N TRP A 37 4.65 -2.95 -17.42
CA TRP A 37 4.18 -2.98 -18.81
C TRP A 37 3.96 -4.40 -19.34
N GLY A 38 4.84 -5.33 -18.97
CA GLY A 38 4.68 -6.74 -19.33
C GLY A 38 3.47 -7.35 -18.64
N GLY A 39 3.29 -7.10 -17.34
CA GLY A 39 2.13 -7.57 -16.59
C GLY A 39 0.82 -6.94 -17.06
N LEU A 40 0.81 -5.64 -17.41
CA LEU A 40 -0.36 -4.98 -17.98
C LEU A 40 -0.75 -5.59 -19.33
N ALA A 41 0.22 -5.84 -20.21
CA ALA A 41 -0.02 -6.49 -21.49
C ALA A 41 -0.59 -7.91 -21.30
N LEU A 42 -0.03 -8.69 -20.36
CA LEU A 42 -0.54 -10.02 -20.03
C LEU A 42 -1.93 -9.98 -19.42
N TRP A 43 -2.22 -9.02 -18.55
CA TRP A 43 -3.55 -8.84 -17.96
C TRP A 43 -4.59 -8.48 -19.02
N VAL A 44 -4.30 -7.52 -19.91
CA VAL A 44 -5.17 -7.16 -21.04
C VAL A 44 -5.41 -8.36 -21.96
N LEU A 45 -4.35 -9.09 -22.32
CA LEU A 45 -4.47 -10.28 -23.15
C LEU A 45 -5.35 -11.35 -22.47
N THR A 46 -5.13 -11.60 -21.19
CA THR A 46 -5.94 -12.55 -20.40
C THR A 46 -7.40 -12.11 -20.37
N ALA A 47 -7.68 -10.82 -20.15
CA ALA A 47 -9.04 -10.27 -20.15
C ALA A 47 -9.72 -10.44 -21.51
N LEU A 48 -9.02 -10.12 -22.61
CA LEU A 48 -9.53 -10.26 -23.98
C LEU A 48 -9.84 -11.72 -24.33
N VAL A 49 -8.93 -12.64 -24.02
CA VAL A 49 -9.14 -14.08 -24.27
C VAL A 49 -10.30 -14.60 -23.43
N THR A 50 -10.37 -14.23 -22.14
CA THR A 50 -11.47 -14.62 -21.24
C THR A 50 -12.81 -14.12 -21.79
N TYR A 51 -12.87 -12.87 -22.25
CA TYR A 51 -14.08 -12.27 -22.83
C TYR A 51 -14.49 -12.95 -24.13
N ALA A 52 -13.54 -13.16 -25.05
CA ALA A 52 -13.82 -13.74 -26.36
C ALA A 52 -14.21 -15.22 -26.30
N THR A 53 -13.54 -16.00 -25.45
CA THR A 53 -13.74 -17.45 -25.35
C THR A 53 -14.80 -17.84 -24.32
N LYS A 54 -15.20 -16.91 -23.43
CA LYS A 54 -16.01 -17.17 -22.23
C LYS A 54 -15.42 -18.29 -21.33
N ASN A 55 -14.11 -18.53 -21.44
CA ASN A 55 -13.42 -19.57 -20.70
C ASN A 55 -13.09 -19.08 -19.29
N THR A 56 -13.82 -19.60 -18.30
CA THR A 56 -13.63 -19.26 -16.88
C THR A 56 -12.36 -19.84 -16.26
N THR A 57 -11.65 -20.74 -16.95
CA THR A 57 -10.36 -21.27 -16.48
C THR A 57 -9.30 -20.17 -16.33
N LEU A 58 -9.40 -19.07 -17.09
CA LEU A 58 -8.48 -17.94 -16.99
C LEU A 58 -8.84 -16.96 -15.86
N LEU A 59 -9.98 -17.14 -15.19
CA LEU A 59 -10.46 -16.22 -14.15
C LEU A 59 -9.47 -16.10 -12.97
N PRO A 60 -8.90 -17.19 -12.41
CA PRO A 60 -7.90 -17.06 -11.35
C PRO A 60 -6.65 -16.30 -11.80
N THR A 61 -6.20 -16.52 -13.04
CA THR A 61 -5.05 -15.80 -13.61
C THR A 61 -5.35 -14.31 -13.76
N LEU A 62 -6.55 -13.97 -14.23
CA LEU A 62 -6.98 -12.58 -14.37
C LEU A 62 -6.99 -11.87 -13.01
N ILE A 63 -7.65 -12.48 -12.01
CA ILE A 63 -7.75 -11.98 -10.62
C ILE A 63 -6.36 -11.74 -10.02
N LEU A 64 -5.46 -12.72 -10.15
CA LEU A 64 -4.12 -12.62 -9.59
C LEU A 64 -3.29 -11.55 -10.32
N LEU A 65 -3.37 -11.47 -11.64
CA LEU A 65 -2.64 -10.45 -12.40
C LEU A 65 -3.14 -9.03 -12.06
N GLY A 66 -4.45 -8.79 -12.07
CA GLY A 66 -4.99 -7.45 -11.81
C GLY A 66 -4.74 -6.99 -10.38
N SER A 67 -4.84 -7.91 -9.41
CA SER A 67 -4.66 -7.58 -8.00
C SER A 67 -3.19 -7.41 -7.58
N PHE A 68 -2.25 -8.14 -8.19
CA PHE A 68 -0.84 -8.11 -7.78
C PHE A 68 0.03 -7.16 -8.60
N LEU A 69 -0.36 -6.80 -9.84
CA LEU A 69 0.49 -6.06 -10.77
C LEU A 69 1.02 -4.74 -10.18
N VAL A 70 0.14 -3.87 -9.70
CA VAL A 70 0.54 -2.57 -9.14
C VAL A 70 1.29 -2.75 -7.81
N PRO A 71 0.79 -3.53 -6.83
CA PRO A 71 1.54 -3.81 -5.60
C PRO A 71 2.96 -4.33 -5.81
N VAL A 72 3.14 -5.34 -6.67
CA VAL A 72 4.46 -5.91 -6.98
C VAL A 72 5.34 -4.89 -7.68
N THR A 73 4.78 -4.12 -8.63
CA THR A 73 5.52 -3.04 -9.31
C THR A 73 6.06 -2.02 -8.32
N PHE A 74 5.25 -1.57 -7.36
CA PHE A 74 5.68 -0.60 -6.36
C PHE A 74 6.72 -1.18 -5.39
N VAL A 75 6.59 -2.44 -5.00
CA VAL A 75 7.60 -3.12 -4.17
C VAL A 75 8.93 -3.26 -4.91
N LEU A 76 8.91 -3.66 -6.19
CA LEU A 76 10.12 -3.70 -7.02
C LEU A 76 10.76 -2.33 -7.16
N TRP A 77 9.95 -1.30 -7.39
CA TRP A 77 10.40 0.08 -7.46
C TRP A 77 11.06 0.55 -6.16
N ALA A 78 10.42 0.29 -5.01
CA ALA A 78 10.93 0.66 -3.69
C ALA A 78 12.20 -0.11 -3.34
N TYR A 79 12.25 -1.39 -3.68
CA TYR A 79 13.42 -2.24 -3.49
C TYR A 79 14.60 -1.77 -4.36
N GLU A 80 14.38 -1.53 -5.65
CA GLU A 80 15.42 -1.04 -6.57
C GLU A 80 16.01 0.30 -6.11
N ARG A 81 15.19 1.25 -5.65
CA ARG A 81 15.68 2.58 -5.26
C ARG A 81 16.22 2.62 -3.83
N HIS A 82 15.48 2.05 -2.89
CA HIS A 82 15.66 2.32 -1.46
C HIS A 82 15.82 1.07 -0.61
N GLY A 83 15.81 -0.15 -1.18
CA GLY A 83 15.74 -1.39 -0.40
C GLY A 83 16.77 -2.46 -0.72
N ARG A 84 17.73 -2.21 -1.63
CA ARG A 84 18.66 -3.25 -2.11
C ARG A 84 19.45 -3.93 -0.98
N ASP A 85 19.82 -3.18 0.04
CA ASP A 85 20.57 -3.62 1.22
C ASP A 85 19.72 -4.38 2.27
N LEU A 86 18.39 -4.32 2.17
CA LEU A 86 17.47 -5.03 3.07
C LEU A 86 17.35 -6.53 2.74
N GLY A 87 17.70 -6.91 1.52
CA GLY A 87 17.66 -8.30 1.03
C GLY A 87 16.29 -8.73 0.50
N VAL A 88 16.30 -9.49 -0.60
CA VAL A 88 15.09 -9.97 -1.28
C VAL A 88 14.23 -10.87 -0.39
N HIS A 89 14.86 -11.72 0.43
CA HIS A 89 14.16 -12.62 1.35
C HIS A 89 13.25 -11.86 2.33
N LEU A 90 13.69 -10.72 2.83
CA LEU A 90 12.92 -9.92 3.78
C LEU A 90 11.77 -9.19 3.08
N ILE A 91 12.01 -8.66 1.88
CA ILE A 91 10.98 -8.05 1.04
C ILE A 91 9.87 -9.07 0.73
N LEU A 92 10.25 -10.26 0.24
CA LEU A 92 9.30 -11.34 -0.04
C LEU A 92 8.56 -11.78 1.23
N GLY A 93 9.29 -11.97 2.34
CA GLY A 93 8.71 -12.36 3.62
C GLY A 93 7.69 -11.33 4.13
N CYS A 94 7.99 -10.04 4.05
CA CYS A 94 7.07 -8.96 4.40
C CYS A 94 5.83 -8.96 3.48
N PHE A 95 6.02 -9.10 2.17
CA PHE A 95 4.93 -9.09 1.20
C PHE A 95 3.96 -10.26 1.43
N LEU A 96 4.51 -11.48 1.55
CA LEU A 96 3.71 -12.69 1.77
C LEU A 96 3.02 -12.67 3.13
N THR A 97 3.72 -12.30 4.21
CA THR A 97 3.11 -12.24 5.55
C THR A 97 2.00 -11.18 5.59
N GLY A 98 2.23 -10.00 5.03
CA GLY A 98 1.21 -8.96 4.91
C GLY A 98 0.01 -9.43 4.09
N GLY A 99 0.26 -10.10 2.97
CA GLY A 99 -0.79 -10.62 2.10
C GLY A 99 -1.63 -11.74 2.73
N THR A 100 -1.01 -12.72 3.39
CA THR A 100 -1.75 -13.79 4.08
C THR A 100 -2.66 -13.21 5.17
N LEU A 101 -2.19 -12.21 5.91
CA LEU A 101 -3.01 -11.51 6.89
C LEU A 101 -4.11 -10.67 6.22
N GLY A 102 -3.86 -10.15 5.02
CA GLY A 102 -4.86 -9.49 4.16
C GLY A 102 -6.02 -10.40 3.77
N VAL A 103 -5.75 -11.67 3.43
CA VAL A 103 -6.81 -12.66 3.16
C VAL A 103 -7.69 -12.86 4.39
N LEU A 104 -7.07 -13.05 5.57
CA LEU A 104 -7.81 -13.23 6.81
C LEU A 104 -8.64 -11.98 7.16
N GLY A 105 -8.08 -10.79 6.95
CA GLY A 105 -8.80 -9.52 7.13
C GLY A 105 -10.01 -9.40 6.21
N ALA A 106 -9.83 -9.66 4.91
CA ALA A 106 -10.90 -9.61 3.92
C ALA A 106 -12.05 -10.57 4.26
N SER A 107 -11.73 -11.82 4.67
CA SER A 107 -12.75 -12.80 5.06
C SER A 107 -13.55 -12.39 6.30
N VAL A 108 -12.91 -11.69 7.24
CA VAL A 108 -13.59 -11.17 8.44
C VAL A 108 -14.44 -9.94 8.08
N MET A 109 -13.94 -9.05 7.23
CA MET A 109 -14.67 -7.85 6.80
C MET A 109 -15.98 -8.18 6.07
N GLU A 110 -15.96 -9.20 5.21
CA GLU A 110 -17.15 -9.64 4.46
C GLU A 110 -18.32 -10.02 5.38
N TYR A 111 -18.02 -10.56 6.56
CA TYR A 111 -19.02 -10.88 7.58
C TYR A 111 -19.66 -9.63 8.21
N TYR A 112 -18.88 -8.56 8.41
CA TYR A 112 -19.36 -7.34 9.08
C TYR A 112 -19.97 -6.30 8.14
N LEU A 113 -19.70 -6.39 6.83
CA LEU A 113 -20.31 -5.53 5.80
C LEU A 113 -21.84 -5.65 5.71
N LEU A 114 -22.44 -6.63 6.38
CA LEU A 114 -23.89 -6.77 6.53
C LEU A 114 -24.52 -5.65 7.39
N HIS A 115 -23.74 -4.98 8.26
CA HIS A 115 -24.20 -3.88 9.13
C HIS A 115 -23.16 -2.75 9.24
N PRO A 116 -22.97 -1.94 8.18
CA PRO A 116 -21.96 -0.88 8.18
C PRO A 116 -22.26 0.19 9.22
N SER A 117 -21.25 0.55 10.02
CA SER A 117 -21.32 1.64 11.00
C SER A 117 -19.98 2.35 11.14
N LEU A 118 -19.99 3.61 11.59
CA LEU A 118 -18.76 4.38 11.81
C LEU A 118 -17.80 3.68 12.79
N TRP A 119 -18.35 3.08 13.85
CA TRP A 119 -17.57 2.34 14.84
C TRP A 119 -16.92 1.08 14.26
N MET A 120 -17.59 0.43 13.31
CA MET A 120 -17.02 -0.69 12.57
C MET A 120 -15.79 -0.24 11.78
N TYR A 121 -15.89 0.83 10.98
CA TYR A 121 -14.76 1.32 10.17
C TYR A 121 -13.57 1.75 11.03
N ILE A 122 -13.81 2.37 12.19
CA ILE A 122 -12.76 2.69 13.16
C ILE A 122 -12.11 1.42 13.70
N GLY A 123 -12.91 0.42 14.09
CA GLY A 123 -12.43 -0.87 14.60
C GLY A 123 -11.57 -1.61 13.58
N VAL A 124 -12.02 -1.66 12.32
CA VAL A 124 -11.26 -2.23 11.19
C VAL A 124 -9.93 -1.52 11.05
N GLY A 125 -9.94 -0.19 10.87
CA GLY A 125 -8.72 0.57 10.61
C GLY A 125 -7.68 0.36 11.71
N LEU A 126 -8.11 0.28 12.97
CA LEU A 126 -7.24 -0.04 14.10
C LEU A 126 -6.67 -1.47 13.99
N ILE A 127 -7.54 -2.47 13.90
CA ILE A 127 -7.13 -3.89 13.90
C ILE A 127 -6.22 -4.19 12.72
N GLU A 128 -6.59 -3.74 11.54
CA GLU A 128 -5.84 -4.02 10.32
C GLU A 128 -4.46 -3.38 10.32
N GLU A 129 -4.34 -2.11 10.70
CA GLU A 129 -3.01 -1.47 10.78
C GLU A 129 -2.16 -2.09 11.91
N ALA A 130 -2.78 -2.54 13.00
CA ALA A 130 -2.07 -3.25 14.07
C ALA A 130 -1.52 -4.60 13.58
N VAL A 131 -2.33 -5.38 12.84
CA VAL A 131 -1.94 -6.66 12.25
C VAL A 131 -0.80 -6.47 11.25
N LYS A 132 -0.85 -5.44 10.39
CA LYS A 132 0.22 -5.12 9.45
C LYS A 132 1.53 -4.75 10.18
N LEU A 133 1.46 -3.93 11.23
CA LEU A 133 2.64 -3.63 12.05
C LEU A 133 3.17 -4.89 12.78
N ALA A 134 2.29 -5.75 13.28
CA ALA A 134 2.68 -7.02 13.89
C ALA A 134 3.39 -7.94 12.89
N ALA A 135 2.92 -8.00 11.64
CA ALA A 135 3.58 -8.72 10.55
C ALA A 135 5.00 -8.22 10.31
N LEU A 136 5.17 -6.88 10.25
CA LEU A 136 6.47 -6.26 10.10
C LEU A 136 7.39 -6.57 11.29
N MET A 137 6.89 -6.45 12.52
CA MET A 137 7.65 -6.77 13.73
C MET A 137 8.07 -8.24 13.78
N PHE A 138 7.15 -9.15 13.43
CA PHE A 138 7.42 -10.58 13.37
C PHE A 138 8.53 -10.89 12.36
N MET A 139 8.50 -10.25 11.19
CA MET A 139 9.51 -10.47 10.16
C MET A 139 10.88 -9.94 10.58
N LEU A 140 10.91 -8.86 11.35
CA LEU A 140 12.13 -8.22 11.83
C LEU A 140 12.66 -8.76 13.15
N ARG A 141 11.98 -9.70 13.82
CA ARG A 141 12.34 -10.20 15.17
C ARG A 141 13.74 -10.82 15.24
N ARG A 142 14.25 -11.36 14.12
CA ARG A 142 15.60 -11.93 14.00
C ARG A 142 16.60 -11.01 13.28
N HIS A 143 16.20 -9.78 12.97
CA HIS A 143 17.01 -8.80 12.24
C HIS A 143 17.19 -7.52 13.07
N PRO A 144 17.99 -7.55 14.17
CA PRO A 144 18.13 -6.41 15.07
C PRO A 144 18.83 -5.21 14.43
N ARG A 145 19.68 -5.44 13.42
CA ARG A 145 20.43 -4.40 12.69
C ARG A 145 19.57 -3.57 11.73
N ILE A 146 18.34 -4.01 11.44
CA ILE A 146 17.45 -3.30 10.52
C ILE A 146 16.64 -2.28 11.32
N HIS A 147 17.01 -1.02 11.17
CA HIS A 147 16.37 0.12 11.81
C HIS A 147 16.44 1.35 10.90
N GLY A 148 15.78 2.43 11.30
CA GLY A 148 15.76 3.68 10.57
C GLY A 148 14.55 3.86 9.67
N LEU A 149 14.28 5.13 9.35
CA LEU A 149 13.06 5.56 8.69
C LEU A 149 12.96 5.00 7.26
N ARG A 150 14.06 5.01 6.47
CA ARG A 150 14.10 4.41 5.12
C ARG A 150 13.71 2.92 5.12
N ALA A 151 14.29 2.12 6.02
CA ALA A 151 13.99 0.69 6.11
C ALA A 151 12.51 0.46 6.47
N GLY A 152 11.97 1.28 7.39
CA GLY A 152 10.56 1.25 7.75
C GLY A 152 9.62 1.67 6.62
N LEU A 153 9.97 2.68 5.82
CA LEU A 153 9.20 3.06 4.63
C LEU A 153 9.10 1.90 3.64
N VAL A 154 10.24 1.27 3.30
CA VAL A 154 10.28 0.20 2.29
C VAL A 154 9.58 -1.07 2.80
N LEU A 155 9.92 -1.54 4.00
CA LEU A 155 9.36 -2.78 4.53
C LEU A 155 7.89 -2.61 4.94
N GLY A 156 7.53 -1.46 5.51
CA GLY A 156 6.15 -1.11 5.80
C GLY A 156 5.30 -1.04 4.53
N ALA A 157 5.78 -0.36 3.49
CA ALA A 157 5.12 -0.37 2.18
C ALA A 157 4.94 -1.78 1.64
N THR A 158 5.98 -2.62 1.77
CA THR A 158 5.96 -4.00 1.27
C THR A 158 4.89 -4.85 1.98
N VAL A 159 4.73 -4.72 3.30
CA VAL A 159 3.64 -5.37 4.03
C VAL A 159 2.28 -4.85 3.56
N GLY A 160 2.11 -3.52 3.46
CA GLY A 160 0.85 -2.90 3.03
C GLY A 160 0.45 -3.27 1.60
N PHE A 161 1.41 -3.35 0.68
CA PHE A 161 1.18 -3.79 -0.70
C PHE A 161 0.86 -5.28 -0.79
N GLY A 162 1.51 -6.12 0.01
CA GLY A 162 1.14 -7.53 0.12
C GLY A 162 -0.30 -7.70 0.58
N PHE A 163 -0.68 -6.98 1.63
CA PHE A 163 -2.05 -6.95 2.14
C PHE A 163 -3.04 -6.51 1.06
N ALA A 164 -2.80 -5.37 0.43
CA ALA A 164 -3.66 -4.82 -0.61
C ALA A 164 -3.84 -5.76 -1.81
N ALA A 165 -2.77 -6.48 -2.21
CA ALA A 165 -2.84 -7.42 -3.33
C ALA A 165 -3.81 -8.57 -3.06
N LEU A 166 -3.69 -9.21 -1.90
CA LEU A 166 -4.54 -10.36 -1.57
C LEU A 166 -5.95 -9.97 -1.15
N GLU A 167 -6.10 -8.83 -0.48
CA GLU A 167 -7.43 -8.27 -0.21
C GLU A 167 -8.16 -7.95 -1.52
N SER A 168 -7.48 -7.30 -2.49
CA SER A 168 -8.07 -6.98 -3.79
C SER A 168 -8.43 -8.23 -4.60
N ALA A 169 -7.65 -9.31 -4.48
CA ALA A 169 -7.99 -10.58 -5.11
C ALA A 169 -9.30 -11.16 -4.56
N GLY A 170 -9.54 -11.04 -3.25
CA GLY A 170 -10.81 -11.42 -2.62
C GLY A 170 -11.98 -10.59 -3.15
N TYR A 171 -11.85 -9.26 -3.21
CA TYR A 171 -12.88 -8.39 -3.78
C TYR A 171 -13.15 -8.68 -5.27
N ALA A 172 -12.12 -8.90 -6.08
CA ALA A 172 -12.26 -9.23 -7.49
C ALA A 172 -12.94 -10.60 -7.69
N PHE A 173 -12.62 -11.58 -6.84
CA PHE A 173 -13.30 -12.87 -6.82
C PHE A 173 -14.79 -12.74 -6.47
N ASN A 174 -15.11 -12.00 -5.40
CA ASN A 174 -16.49 -11.77 -4.98
C ASN A 174 -17.29 -10.97 -6.03
N ALA A 175 -16.66 -10.00 -6.70
CA ALA A 175 -17.27 -9.27 -7.80
C ALA A 175 -17.54 -10.16 -9.03
N ALA A 176 -16.68 -11.15 -9.27
CA ALA A 176 -16.88 -12.11 -10.35
C ALA A 176 -17.99 -13.11 -10.05
N VAL A 177 -18.05 -13.63 -8.81
CA VAL A 177 -18.99 -14.68 -8.43
C VAL A 177 -20.34 -14.06 -8.03
N SER A 178 -21.27 -13.98 -8.98
CA SER A 178 -22.65 -13.57 -8.70
C SER A 178 -23.62 -14.75 -8.73
N LEU A 179 -24.76 -14.61 -8.04
CA LEU A 179 -25.89 -15.57 -8.10
C LEU A 179 -26.42 -15.81 -9.53
N LYS A 180 -26.05 -14.95 -10.50
CA LYS A 180 -26.48 -15.02 -11.90
C LYS A 180 -25.36 -15.51 -12.86
N GLY A 181 -24.20 -15.89 -12.34
CA GLY A 181 -23.03 -16.32 -13.12
C GLY A 181 -21.82 -15.38 -12.95
N VAL A 182 -20.81 -15.57 -13.80
CA VAL A 182 -19.55 -14.80 -13.75
C VAL A 182 -19.75 -13.39 -14.33
N ASP A 183 -19.64 -12.35 -13.50
CA ASP A 183 -19.66 -10.94 -13.94
C ASP A 183 -18.25 -10.42 -14.19
N LEU A 184 -17.75 -10.68 -15.40
CA LEU A 184 -16.42 -10.26 -15.81
C LEU A 184 -16.26 -8.72 -15.83
N ARG A 185 -17.35 -7.98 -16.07
CA ARG A 185 -17.28 -6.51 -16.08
C ARG A 185 -17.08 -5.98 -14.67
N ALA A 186 -17.86 -6.47 -13.70
CA ALA A 186 -17.71 -6.08 -12.30
C ALA A 186 -16.33 -6.44 -11.74
N LEU A 187 -15.78 -7.61 -12.11
CA LEU A 187 -14.39 -7.97 -11.80
C LEU A 187 -13.41 -6.93 -12.34
N LEU A 188 -13.45 -6.62 -13.64
CA LEU A 188 -12.48 -5.72 -14.27
C LEU A 188 -12.58 -4.30 -13.71
N GLU A 189 -13.79 -3.80 -13.47
CA GLU A 189 -14.00 -2.50 -12.83
C GLU A 189 -13.40 -2.46 -11.41
N THR A 190 -13.60 -3.54 -10.64
CA THR A 190 -13.01 -3.69 -9.29
C THR A 190 -11.49 -3.70 -9.34
N GLU A 191 -10.90 -4.49 -10.24
CA GLU A 191 -9.44 -4.58 -10.37
C GLU A 191 -8.80 -3.26 -10.79
N ILE A 192 -9.36 -2.56 -11.78
CA ILE A 192 -8.84 -1.28 -12.25
C ILE A 192 -8.88 -0.25 -11.12
N LEU A 193 -10.03 -0.12 -10.44
CA LEU A 193 -10.19 0.85 -9.35
C LEU A 193 -9.23 0.55 -8.21
N ARG A 194 -9.20 -0.69 -7.72
CA ARG A 194 -8.35 -1.08 -6.60
C ARG A 194 -6.87 -1.04 -6.96
N GLY A 195 -6.51 -1.43 -8.18
CA GLY A 195 -5.13 -1.37 -8.68
C GLY A 195 -4.59 0.06 -8.73
N VAL A 196 -5.36 1.02 -9.26
CA VAL A 196 -4.97 2.44 -9.32
C VAL A 196 -4.87 3.08 -7.94
N LEU A 197 -5.76 2.70 -7.01
CA LEU A 197 -5.83 3.27 -5.68
C LEU A 197 -4.88 2.60 -4.67
N ALA A 198 -4.41 1.37 -4.93
CA ALA A 198 -3.53 0.62 -4.03
C ALA A 198 -2.31 1.41 -3.51
N PRO A 199 -1.61 2.23 -4.31
CA PRO A 199 -0.47 3.02 -3.83
C PRO A 199 -0.83 4.15 -2.87
N PHE A 200 -2.11 4.51 -2.76
CA PHE A 200 -2.59 5.62 -1.94
C PHE A 200 -3.36 5.16 -0.68
N GLY A 201 -3.55 3.84 -0.53
CA GLY A 201 -4.16 3.20 0.63
C GLY A 201 -3.13 2.47 1.50
N HIS A 202 -3.37 1.18 1.74
CA HIS A 202 -2.56 0.34 2.64
C HIS A 202 -1.06 0.46 2.43
N GLY A 203 -0.57 0.43 1.18
CA GLY A 203 0.86 0.55 0.88
C GLY A 203 1.47 1.83 1.46
N LEU A 204 0.75 2.95 1.38
CA LEU A 204 1.20 4.24 1.89
C LEU A 204 1.10 4.34 3.41
N TRP A 205 -0.04 3.93 3.98
CA TRP A 205 -0.29 4.03 5.41
C TRP A 205 0.64 3.14 6.22
N THR A 206 0.82 1.89 5.79
CA THR A 206 1.75 0.97 6.46
C THR A 206 3.21 1.39 6.25
N ALA A 207 3.55 2.08 5.16
CA ALA A 207 4.86 2.70 5.01
C ALA A 207 5.10 3.79 6.07
N ILE A 208 4.12 4.69 6.31
CA ILE A 208 4.20 5.74 7.35
C ILE A 208 4.41 5.10 8.73
N ALA A 209 3.56 4.13 9.07
CA ALA A 209 3.61 3.48 10.37
C ALA A 209 4.91 2.69 10.57
N GLY A 210 5.32 1.92 9.55
CA GLY A 210 6.60 1.20 9.55
C GLY A 210 7.81 2.13 9.66
N ALA A 211 7.78 3.27 8.97
CA ALA A 211 8.84 4.28 9.02
C ALA A 211 9.06 4.81 10.44
N VAL A 212 7.99 5.21 11.13
CA VAL A 212 8.09 5.73 12.50
C VAL A 212 8.45 4.63 13.49
N LEU A 213 7.90 3.42 13.32
CA LEU A 213 8.24 2.26 14.15
C LEU A 213 9.73 1.93 14.08
N LEU A 214 10.30 1.86 12.88
CA LEU A 214 11.71 1.51 12.70
C LEU A 214 12.66 2.67 13.00
N ALA A 215 12.22 3.93 12.88
CA ALA A 215 12.98 5.08 13.32
C ALA A 215 13.21 5.11 14.84
N HIS A 216 12.24 4.62 15.62
CA HIS A 216 12.33 4.54 17.09
C HIS A 216 12.76 3.15 17.60
N ARG A 217 13.11 2.23 16.70
CA ARG A 217 13.58 0.89 17.08
C ARG A 217 14.98 0.99 17.68
N HIS A 218 15.22 0.34 18.81
CA HIS A 218 16.55 0.33 19.43
C HIS A 218 17.58 -0.44 18.57
N PRO A 219 18.87 -0.10 18.66
CA PRO A 219 19.94 -0.82 17.98
C PRO A 219 20.05 -2.32 18.34
N ASN A 220 19.55 -2.70 19.52
CA ASN A 220 19.46 -4.11 19.94
C ASN A 220 18.25 -4.86 19.34
N GLY A 221 17.46 -4.21 18.48
CA GLY A 221 16.31 -4.77 17.80
C GLY A 221 14.98 -4.68 18.54
N ARG A 222 14.95 -4.14 19.78
CA ARG A 222 13.72 -3.98 20.57
C ARG A 222 12.84 -2.87 19.98
N PHE A 223 11.56 -3.20 19.75
CA PHE A 223 10.55 -2.23 19.35
C PHE A 223 10.17 -1.32 20.52
N GLN A 224 9.80 -0.08 20.20
CA GLN A 224 9.37 0.93 21.16
C GLN A 224 7.97 1.40 20.79
N PHE A 225 7.09 1.49 21.78
CA PHE A 225 5.72 1.97 21.63
C PHE A 225 5.57 3.31 22.36
N ASN A 226 6.41 4.26 21.99
CA ASN A 226 6.38 5.61 22.56
C ASN A 226 5.29 6.48 21.89
N GLY A 227 5.08 7.68 22.42
CA GLY A 227 4.05 8.61 21.91
C GLY A 227 4.06 8.81 20.38
N PRO A 228 5.23 9.05 19.73
CA PRO A 228 5.30 9.14 18.28
C PRO A 228 4.83 7.89 17.52
N VAL A 229 5.21 6.69 17.97
CA VAL A 229 4.79 5.43 17.34
C VAL A 229 3.29 5.21 17.52
N LEU A 230 2.77 5.40 18.74
CA LEU A 230 1.34 5.24 19.03
C LEU A 230 0.49 6.28 18.28
N GLY A 231 0.90 7.55 18.30
CA GLY A 231 0.22 8.62 17.58
C GLY A 231 0.23 8.42 16.07
N THR A 232 1.33 7.90 15.51
CA THR A 232 1.39 7.54 14.09
C THR A 232 0.45 6.39 13.76
N TYR A 233 0.46 5.33 14.57
CA TYR A 233 -0.47 4.21 14.43
C TYR A 233 -1.93 4.67 14.45
N LEU A 234 -2.32 5.47 15.44
CA LEU A 234 -3.69 6.00 15.53
C LEU A 234 -4.03 6.91 14.34
N GLY A 235 -3.09 7.73 13.89
CA GLY A 235 -3.30 8.60 12.73
C GLY A 235 -3.47 7.83 11.42
N VAL A 236 -2.69 6.76 11.18
CA VAL A 236 -2.88 5.92 9.98
C VAL A 236 -4.15 5.09 10.06
N ALA A 237 -4.53 4.60 11.25
CA ALA A 237 -5.79 3.90 11.47
C ALA A 237 -6.99 4.83 11.23
N MET A 238 -6.87 6.12 11.57
CA MET A 238 -7.88 7.13 11.26
C MET A 238 -7.96 7.39 9.75
N LEU A 239 -6.83 7.52 9.05
CA LEU A 239 -6.84 7.65 7.57
C LEU A 239 -7.52 6.46 6.90
N HIS A 240 -7.26 5.26 7.41
CA HIS A 240 -7.91 4.04 6.95
C HIS A 240 -9.41 4.05 7.22
N ALA A 241 -9.83 4.33 8.46
CA ALA A 241 -11.25 4.41 8.80
C ALA A 241 -12.00 5.47 7.96
N LEU A 242 -11.35 6.61 7.70
CA LEU A 242 -11.89 7.65 6.82
C LEU A 242 -12.02 7.17 5.37
N TRP A 243 -11.04 6.42 4.86
CA TRP A 243 -11.09 5.82 3.53
C TRP A 243 -12.29 4.87 3.39
N ASP A 244 -12.46 3.96 4.33
CA ASP A 244 -13.58 3.00 4.30
C ASP A 244 -14.93 3.70 4.47
N SER A 245 -14.96 4.79 5.25
CA SER A 245 -16.16 5.58 5.49
C SER A 245 -16.53 6.51 4.32
N THR A 246 -15.68 6.68 3.29
CA THR A 246 -15.90 7.66 2.20
C THR A 246 -17.27 7.54 1.54
N HIS A 247 -17.69 6.31 1.23
CA HIS A 247 -18.98 6.04 0.58
C HIS A 247 -20.14 6.35 1.52
N GLY A 248 -20.05 5.94 2.80
CA GLY A 248 -21.09 6.25 3.80
C GLY A 248 -21.23 7.75 4.08
N ILE A 249 -20.11 8.47 4.17
CA ILE A 249 -20.08 9.93 4.33
C ILE A 249 -20.70 10.61 3.11
N ALA A 250 -20.36 10.16 1.89
CA ALA A 250 -20.92 10.69 0.66
C ALA A 250 -22.44 10.51 0.60
N LEU A 251 -22.96 9.31 0.95
CA LEU A 251 -24.40 9.06 1.04
C LEU A 251 -25.09 10.00 2.04
N TRP A 252 -24.48 10.18 3.23
CA TRP A 252 -25.02 11.07 4.26
C TRP A 252 -25.08 12.53 3.78
N LEU A 253 -24.03 13.02 3.13
CA LEU A 253 -23.98 14.38 2.58
C LEU A 253 -25.02 14.60 1.48
N VAL A 254 -25.15 13.65 0.55
CA VAL A 254 -26.16 13.73 -0.53
C VAL A 254 -27.56 13.75 0.05
N ALA A 255 -27.87 12.85 0.99
CA ALA A 255 -29.17 12.81 1.65
C ALA A 255 -29.45 14.15 2.34
N ARG A 256 -28.48 14.69 3.09
CA ARG A 256 -28.65 15.96 3.81
C ARG A 256 -28.92 17.15 2.90
N LEU A 257 -28.35 17.16 1.70
CA LEU A 257 -28.44 18.26 0.74
C LEU A 257 -29.63 18.15 -0.22
N THR A 258 -30.12 16.94 -0.49
CA THR A 258 -31.12 16.69 -1.54
C THR A 258 -32.45 16.16 -1.03
N SER A 259 -32.52 15.62 0.19
CA SER A 259 -33.78 15.10 0.75
C SER A 259 -34.34 15.99 1.86
N THR A 260 -35.65 16.19 1.86
CA THR A 260 -36.41 16.91 2.90
C THR A 260 -36.70 16.05 4.14
N GLY A 261 -36.29 14.77 4.12
CA GLY A 261 -36.33 13.85 5.26
C GLY A 261 -35.17 12.86 5.21
N LEU A 262 -34.49 12.66 6.34
CA LEU A 262 -33.46 11.63 6.50
C LEU A 262 -34.15 10.27 6.62
N ASP A 263 -34.36 9.60 5.49
CA ASP A 263 -34.91 8.25 5.50
C ASP A 263 -33.84 7.29 6.03
N LYS A 264 -34.01 6.82 7.28
CA LYS A 264 -33.02 5.97 7.97
C LYS A 264 -32.75 4.66 7.21
N ALA A 265 -33.65 4.26 6.31
CA ALA A 265 -33.51 3.11 5.43
C ALA A 265 -32.34 3.22 4.43
N LEU A 266 -31.95 4.45 4.04
CA LEU A 266 -30.80 4.71 3.15
C LEU A 266 -29.47 4.28 3.79
N PHE A 267 -29.38 4.36 5.11
CA PHE A 267 -28.18 4.01 5.87
C PHE A 267 -28.08 2.51 6.15
N ALA A 268 -29.21 1.81 6.21
CA ALA A 268 -29.24 0.37 6.48
C ALA A 268 -28.77 -0.48 5.29
N GLN A 269 -28.86 0.05 4.07
CA GLN A 269 -28.56 -0.70 2.84
C GLN A 269 -27.28 -0.24 2.14
N GLY A 270 -26.69 0.89 2.53
CA GLY A 270 -25.46 1.41 1.91
C GLY A 270 -25.61 1.85 0.44
N TYR A 271 -26.85 2.00 -0.05
CA TYR A 271 -27.13 2.52 -1.39
C TYR A 271 -28.42 3.37 -1.39
N MET A 272 -28.50 4.33 -2.31
CA MET A 272 -29.74 5.07 -2.59
C MET A 272 -30.59 4.31 -3.63
N PRO A 273 -31.83 3.91 -3.34
CA PRO A 273 -32.71 3.30 -4.34
C PRO A 273 -33.11 4.34 -5.40
N ARG A 274 -32.71 4.11 -6.66
CA ARG A 274 -33.02 4.98 -7.83
C ARG A 274 -32.62 6.46 -7.65
N PRO A 275 -31.32 6.78 -7.53
CA PRO A 275 -30.86 8.15 -7.32
C PRO A 275 -31.11 9.04 -8.54
N THR A 276 -31.48 10.30 -8.31
CA THR A 276 -31.60 11.32 -9.36
C THR A 276 -30.24 11.61 -10.01
N GLY A 277 -30.24 12.26 -11.19
CA GLY A 277 -28.99 12.66 -11.86
C GLY A 277 -28.10 13.54 -10.98
N GLU A 278 -28.70 14.48 -10.25
CA GLU A 278 -28.02 15.35 -9.28
C GLU A 278 -27.43 14.55 -8.11
N GLN A 279 -28.20 13.63 -7.51
CA GLN A 279 -27.73 12.79 -6.41
C GLN A 279 -26.54 11.91 -6.82
N LYS A 280 -26.55 11.37 -8.04
CA LYS A 280 -25.41 10.62 -8.59
C LYS A 280 -24.16 11.50 -8.69
N HIS A 281 -24.31 12.71 -9.22
CA HIS A 281 -23.19 13.63 -9.38
C HIS A 281 -22.60 14.06 -8.04
N LEU A 282 -23.44 14.45 -7.08
CA LEU A 282 -23.02 14.82 -5.73
C LEU A 282 -22.38 13.63 -4.99
N PHE A 283 -22.94 12.42 -5.15
CA PHE A 283 -22.37 11.21 -4.55
C PHE A 283 -20.96 10.96 -5.07
N THR A 284 -20.76 10.97 -6.39
CA THR A 284 -19.44 10.81 -6.99
C THR A 284 -18.48 11.92 -6.55
N LEU A 285 -18.95 13.17 -6.52
CA LEU A 285 -18.14 14.30 -6.09
C LEU A 285 -17.63 14.12 -4.66
N PHE A 286 -18.52 13.78 -3.71
CA PHE A 286 -18.15 13.62 -2.32
C PHE A 286 -17.32 12.35 -2.06
N SER A 287 -17.65 11.22 -2.69
CA SER A 287 -16.91 9.98 -2.50
C SER A 287 -15.49 10.07 -3.07
N VAL A 288 -15.35 10.50 -4.33
CA VAL A 288 -14.05 10.69 -4.98
C VAL A 288 -13.28 11.83 -4.32
N GLY A 289 -13.94 12.95 -4.02
CA GLY A 289 -13.31 14.07 -3.32
C GLY A 289 -12.74 13.67 -1.96
N ALA A 290 -13.50 12.91 -1.16
CA ALA A 290 -13.02 12.41 0.13
C ALA A 290 -11.84 11.44 -0.02
N MET A 291 -11.90 10.50 -0.98
CA MET A 291 -10.77 9.60 -1.28
C MET A 291 -9.51 10.39 -1.65
N VAL A 292 -9.63 11.39 -2.54
CA VAL A 292 -8.51 12.26 -2.94
C VAL A 292 -7.92 12.99 -1.74
N LEU A 293 -8.75 13.55 -0.85
CA LEU A 293 -8.28 14.25 0.34
C LEU A 293 -7.51 13.32 1.29
N VAL A 294 -8.01 12.10 1.53
CA VAL A 294 -7.34 11.09 2.36
C VAL A 294 -6.00 10.68 1.73
N SER A 295 -5.98 10.43 0.42
CA SER A 295 -4.74 10.12 -0.32
C SER A 295 -3.73 11.26 -0.24
N LEU A 296 -4.15 12.51 -0.43
CA LEU A 296 -3.27 13.69 -0.34
C LEU A 296 -2.70 13.86 1.07
N ALA A 297 -3.50 13.62 2.11
CA ALA A 297 -3.04 13.65 3.49
C ALA A 297 -1.94 12.60 3.73
N GLY A 298 -2.16 11.35 3.30
CA GLY A 298 -1.14 10.29 3.37
C GLY A 298 0.14 10.63 2.60
N VAL A 299 0.00 11.15 1.37
CA VAL A 299 1.16 11.51 0.51
C VAL A 299 1.93 12.67 1.14
N GLY A 300 1.23 13.67 1.66
CA GLY A 300 1.82 14.78 2.41
C GLY A 300 2.61 14.30 3.62
N TRP A 301 2.07 13.32 4.36
CA TRP A 301 2.73 12.72 5.52
C TRP A 301 4.00 11.97 5.14
N VAL A 302 3.95 11.04 4.18
CA VAL A 302 5.17 10.35 3.70
C VAL A 302 6.21 11.34 3.18
N ARG A 303 5.82 12.35 2.42
CA ARG A 303 6.75 13.40 1.94
C ARG A 303 7.36 14.20 3.08
N SER A 304 6.63 14.42 4.17
CA SER A 304 7.16 15.07 5.38
C SER A 304 8.22 14.19 6.04
N LEU A 305 7.98 12.88 6.18
CA LEU A 305 8.93 11.91 6.72
C LEU A 305 10.19 11.79 5.85
N ALA A 306 10.00 11.60 4.53
CA ALA A 306 11.09 11.46 3.56
C ALA A 306 11.98 12.73 3.49
N ARG A 307 11.41 13.92 3.72
CA ARG A 307 12.19 15.16 3.74
C ARG A 307 13.08 15.30 4.97
N ARG A 308 12.73 14.64 6.09
CA ARG A 308 13.47 14.70 7.36
C ARG A 308 14.65 13.71 7.43
N ASP A 309 14.70 12.70 6.57
CA ASP A 309 15.76 11.70 6.55
C ASP A 309 16.70 11.87 5.34
N PRO A 310 17.98 12.25 5.53
CA PRO A 310 18.96 12.37 4.45
C PRO A 310 19.20 11.07 3.68
N THR A 311 19.02 9.90 4.32
CA THR A 311 19.26 8.59 3.68
C THR A 311 18.27 8.28 2.56
N TRP A 312 17.10 8.94 2.58
CA TRP A 312 16.13 8.88 1.49
C TRP A 312 16.58 9.67 0.26
N ARG A 313 17.39 10.71 0.44
CA ARG A 313 17.92 11.56 -0.65
C ARG A 313 19.21 11.00 -1.26
N SER A 314 19.97 10.21 -0.50
CA SER A 314 21.25 9.64 -0.92
C SER A 314 21.14 8.29 -1.62
N THR A 315 19.92 7.85 -1.94
CA THR A 315 19.66 6.63 -2.71
C THR A 315 19.34 7.00 -4.17
N PRO A 316 19.88 6.25 -5.15
CA PRO A 316 19.77 6.56 -6.57
C PRO A 316 18.34 6.39 -7.14
#